data_AF-A0A804QLI6-F1
#
_entry.id   AF-A0A804QLI6-F1
#
_cell.length_a   1.000
_cell.length_b   1.000
_cell.length_c   1.000
_cell.angle_alpha   90.00
_cell.angle_beta   90.00
_cell.angle_gamma   90.00
#
_symmetry.space_group_name_H-M   'P 1'
#
loop_
_entity.id
_entity.type
_entity.pdbx_description
1 polymer ?
#
loop_
_entity_poly.entity_id
_entity_poly.type
_entity_poly.pdbx_seq_one_letter_code
_entity_poly.pdbx_strand_id
1 'polypeptide(L)'
;MEEEVTGSGGGIGRKMAAGEVDLKEKSGTAWSHSYLNQKPWHPLSYPNLRRKWIAEQVHANHARRQEEVQREFAQEQEFFRQTALFSKKDKEKVSKENVGKEMQ
;
A
#
# COMPACT_ATOMS: atom_id res chain seq x y z
N MET A 1 -49.03 33.62 -4.50
CA MET A 1 -48.85 32.43 -5.36
C MET A 1 -47.47 32.59 -5.98
N GLU A 2 -46.43 32.65 -5.15
CA GLU A 2 -45.61 31.50 -4.72
C GLU A 2 -44.88 30.89 -5.92
N GLU A 3 -43.65 31.37 -6.10
CA GLU A 3 -42.69 30.95 -7.11
C GLU A 3 -42.10 29.60 -6.67
N GLU A 4 -42.48 28.53 -7.37
CA GLU A 4 -41.96 27.18 -7.13
C GLU A 4 -40.50 27.07 -7.59
N VAL A 5 -39.57 27.03 -6.63
CA VAL A 5 -38.19 26.61 -6.87
C VAL A 5 -38.12 25.08 -6.86
N THR A 6 -38.27 24.45 -8.03
CA THR A 6 -38.00 23.01 -8.17
C THR A 6 -36.51 22.83 -8.50
N GLY A 7 -35.74 22.53 -7.45
CA GLY A 7 -34.31 22.20 -7.54
C GLY A 7 -34.07 21.00 -8.46
N SER A 8 -33.30 21.26 -9.52
CA SER A 8 -32.83 20.31 -10.53
C SER A 8 -32.22 19.03 -9.92
N GLY A 9 -32.75 17.89 -10.34
CA GLY A 9 -32.20 16.57 -10.04
C GLY A 9 -30.90 16.29 -10.79
N GLY A 10 -30.01 15.51 -10.17
CA GLY A 10 -28.80 15.03 -10.82
C GLY A 10 -27.78 14.46 -9.85
N GLY A 11 -27.94 13.20 -9.44
CA GLY A 11 -27.04 12.56 -8.49
C GLY A 11 -27.14 11.04 -8.51
N ILE A 12 -26.60 10.45 -9.58
CA ILE A 12 -26.42 9.02 -9.85
C ILE A 12 -26.17 8.23 -8.57
N GLY A 13 -27.03 7.25 -8.29
CA GLY A 13 -26.82 6.24 -7.26
C GLY A 13 -25.52 5.49 -7.50
N ARG A 14 -24.43 5.97 -6.89
CA ARG A 14 -23.21 5.19 -6.75
C ARG A 14 -23.49 4.14 -5.70
N LYS A 15 -23.76 2.92 -6.16
CA LYS A 15 -23.57 1.69 -5.39
C LYS A 15 -22.23 1.80 -4.65
N MET A 16 -22.27 2.02 -3.35
CA MET A 16 -21.08 2.00 -2.51
C MET A 16 -20.42 0.63 -2.71
N ALA A 17 -19.12 0.59 -3.01
CA ALA A 17 -18.45 -0.69 -3.14
C ALA A 17 -18.51 -1.41 -1.80
N ALA A 18 -18.87 -2.70 -1.77
CA ALA A 18 -18.96 -3.46 -0.53
C ALA A 18 -17.62 -3.35 0.24
N GLY A 19 -17.66 -2.80 1.46
CA GLY A 19 -16.48 -2.52 2.29
C GLY A 19 -15.97 -1.06 2.28
N GLU A 20 -16.63 -0.17 1.53
CA GLU A 20 -16.36 1.27 1.54
C GLU A 20 -16.97 1.95 2.79
N VAL A 21 -16.23 2.92 3.34
CA VAL A 21 -16.40 3.51 4.68
C VAL A 21 -17.84 3.68 5.17
N ASP A 22 -18.15 3.09 6.33
CA ASP A 22 -19.42 3.28 7.02
C ASP A 22 -19.57 4.69 7.59
N LEU A 23 -20.64 5.39 7.19
CA LEU A 23 -21.00 6.67 7.78
C LEU A 23 -21.57 6.44 9.18
N LYS A 24 -20.74 6.55 10.21
CA LYS A 24 -21.18 6.43 11.60
C LYS A 24 -21.90 7.72 12.01
N GLU A 25 -23.22 7.68 12.13
CA GLU A 25 -23.99 8.75 12.79
C GLU A 25 -23.64 8.77 14.29
N LYS A 26 -22.61 9.54 14.66
CA LYS A 26 -22.31 9.82 16.07
C LYS A 26 -23.17 11.01 16.49
N SER A 27 -24.26 10.72 17.20
CA SER A 27 -25.11 11.72 17.84
C SER A 27 -24.36 12.36 19.02
N GLY A 28 -23.71 13.50 18.76
CA GLY A 28 -23.01 14.28 19.79
C GLY A 28 -23.43 15.75 19.76
N THR A 29 -23.43 16.37 20.95
CA THR A 29 -23.90 17.73 21.30
C THR A 29 -23.04 18.88 20.74
N ALA A 30 -22.44 18.69 19.57
CA ALA A 30 -21.95 19.81 18.75
C ALA A 30 -23.05 20.21 17.76
N TRP A 31 -22.89 21.35 17.06
CA TRP A 31 -23.75 21.70 15.91
C TRP A 31 -24.03 20.45 15.10
N SER A 32 -25.33 20.16 14.88
CA SER A 32 -25.81 18.81 14.56
C SER A 32 -24.87 18.14 13.58
N HIS A 33 -24.36 16.96 13.93
CA HIS A 33 -23.37 16.23 13.12
C HIS A 33 -23.80 16.13 11.65
N SER A 34 -25.12 16.05 11.43
CA SER A 34 -25.80 16.16 10.15
C SER A 34 -25.46 17.44 9.37
N TYR A 35 -25.53 18.62 9.99
CA TYR A 35 -25.20 19.90 9.36
C TYR A 35 -23.72 20.03 9.01
N LEU A 36 -22.83 19.59 9.90
CA LEU A 36 -21.39 19.67 9.67
C LEU A 36 -20.93 18.67 8.60
N ASN A 37 -21.53 17.49 8.51
CA ASN A 37 -21.22 16.49 7.49
C ASN A 37 -21.52 16.95 6.06
N GLN A 38 -22.39 17.95 5.89
CA GLN A 38 -22.64 18.60 4.59
C GLN A 38 -21.45 19.46 4.13
N LYS A 39 -20.54 19.85 5.03
CA LYS A 39 -19.42 20.73 4.69
C LYS A 39 -18.23 19.92 4.13
N PRO A 40 -17.58 20.40 3.06
CA PRO A 40 -16.53 19.65 2.36
C PRO A 40 -15.25 19.45 3.18
N TRP A 41 -15.04 20.29 4.21
CA TRP A 41 -13.89 20.24 5.11
C TRP A 41 -14.13 19.39 6.36
N HIS A 42 -15.37 18.92 6.60
CA HIS A 42 -15.66 18.19 7.82
C HIS A 42 -15.04 16.80 7.75
N PRO A 43 -14.23 16.38 8.75
CA PRO A 43 -13.45 15.14 8.65
C PRO A 43 -14.31 13.88 8.53
N LEU A 44 -15.55 13.93 9.04
CA LEU A 44 -16.50 12.81 9.02
C LEU A 44 -17.48 12.88 7.83
N SER A 45 -17.30 13.87 6.95
CA SER A 45 -18.00 13.87 5.67
C SER A 45 -17.54 12.69 4.81
N TYR A 46 -18.48 12.04 4.12
CA TYR A 46 -18.21 10.87 3.28
C TYR A 46 -17.04 11.06 2.29
N PRO A 47 -16.90 12.21 1.59
CA PRO A 47 -15.75 12.43 0.70
C PRO A 47 -14.39 12.38 1.42
N ASN A 48 -14.31 12.88 2.65
CA ASN A 48 -13.06 12.87 3.42
C ASN A 48 -12.74 11.48 3.96
N LEU A 49 -13.76 10.77 4.44
CA LEU A 49 -13.66 9.37 4.84
C LEU A 49 -13.19 8.49 3.68
N ARG A 50 -13.76 8.68 2.49
CA ARG A 50 -13.35 7.97 1.26
C ARG A 50 -11.91 8.28 0.86
N ARG A 51 -11.48 9.55 0.93
CA ARG A 51 -10.07 9.94 0.68
C ARG A 51 -9.12 9.23 1.63
N LYS A 52 -9.47 9.21 2.92
CA LYS A 52 -8.69 8.50 3.95
C LYS A 52 -8.60 7.01 3.63
N TRP A 53 -9.71 6.36 3.30
CA TRP A 53 -9.71 4.94 2.96
C TRP A 53 -8.87 4.62 1.72
N ILE A 54 -8.95 5.43 0.66
CA ILE A 54 -8.11 5.25 -0.54
C ILE A 54 -6.62 5.40 -0.18
N ALA A 55 -6.27 6.40 0.64
CA ALA A 55 -4.90 6.58 1.09
C ALA A 55 -4.41 5.37 1.89
N GLU A 56 -5.24 4.81 2.78
CA GLU A 56 -4.94 3.59 3.54
C GLU A 56 -4.73 2.39 2.61
N GLN A 57 -5.60 2.20 1.60
CA GLN A 57 -5.45 1.11 0.62
C GLN A 57 -4.18 1.26 -0.23
N VAL A 58 -3.88 2.47 -0.70
CA VAL A 58 -2.66 2.75 -1.46
C VAL A 58 -1.41 2.51 -0.61
N HIS A 59 -1.42 2.96 0.65
CA HIS A 59 -0.32 2.73 1.57
C HIS A 59 -0.09 1.23 1.85
N ALA A 60 -1.16 0.48 2.14
CA ALA A 60 -1.08 -0.96 2.36
C ALA A 60 -0.53 -1.71 1.12
N ASN A 61 -0.96 -1.30 -0.07
CA ASN A 61 -0.49 -1.89 -1.32
C ASN A 61 0.98 -1.54 -1.63
N HIS A 62 1.40 -0.31 -1.31
CA HIS A 62 2.79 0.10 -1.43
C HIS A 62 3.69 -0.66 -0.45
N ALA A 63 3.29 -0.79 0.81
CA ALA A 63 4.02 -1.55 1.82
C ALA A 63 4.25 -3.01 1.38
N ARG A 64 3.21 -3.70 0.90
CA ARG A 64 3.34 -5.06 0.36
C ARG A 64 4.34 -5.15 -0.80
N ARG A 65 4.29 -4.20 -1.75
CA ARG A 65 5.27 -4.19 -2.86
C ARG A 65 6.69 -3.94 -2.38
N GLN A 66 6.87 -3.07 -1.39
CA GLN A 66 8.19 -2.83 -0.82
C GLN A 66 8.75 -4.08 -0.15
N GLU A 67 7.93 -4.82 0.61
CA GLU A 67 8.35 -6.09 1.21
C GLU A 67 8.76 -7.13 0.15
N GLU A 68 8.03 -7.21 -0.97
CA GLU A 68 8.38 -8.08 -2.10
C GLU A 68 9.74 -7.71 -2.70
N VAL A 69 9.95 -6.43 -2.99
CA VAL A 69 11.24 -5.92 -3.52
C VAL A 69 12.39 -6.19 -2.55
N GLN A 70 12.19 -5.98 -1.24
CA GLN A 70 13.21 -6.26 -0.24
C GLN A 70 13.57 -7.75 -0.17
N ARG A 71 12.56 -8.62 -0.30
CA ARG A 71 12.76 -10.07 -0.31
C ARG A 71 13.51 -10.53 -1.57
N GLU A 72 13.20 -9.99 -2.73
CA GLU A 72 13.92 -10.26 -3.98
C GLU A 72 15.36 -9.79 -3.90
N PHE A 73 15.58 -8.56 -3.43
CA PHE A 73 16.92 -8.02 -3.23
C PHE A 73 17.75 -8.86 -2.26
N ALA A 74 17.16 -9.31 -1.15
CA ALA A 74 17.85 -10.18 -0.20
C ALA A 74 18.24 -11.55 -0.82
N GLN A 75 17.37 -12.11 -1.67
CA GLN A 75 17.68 -13.35 -2.40
C GLN A 75 18.84 -13.15 -3.39
N GLU A 76 18.85 -12.04 -4.14
CA GLU A 76 19.95 -11.72 -5.04
C GLU A 76 21.27 -11.50 -4.29
N GLN A 77 21.25 -10.74 -3.19
CA GLN A 77 22.43 -10.54 -2.35
C GLN A 77 23.00 -11.86 -1.83
N GLU A 78 22.14 -12.78 -1.39
CA GLU A 78 22.56 -14.10 -0.93
C GLU A 78 23.13 -14.95 -2.07
N PHE A 79 22.54 -14.90 -3.27
CA PHE A 79 23.08 -15.55 -4.45
C PHE A 79 24.49 -15.05 -4.80
N PHE A 80 24.72 -13.73 -4.77
CA PHE A 80 26.05 -13.15 -4.99
C PHE A 80 27.05 -13.58 -3.91
N ARG A 81 26.62 -13.70 -2.64
CA ARG A 81 27.46 -14.22 -1.57
C ARG A 81 27.84 -15.68 -1.79
N GLN A 82 26.89 -16.53 -2.16
CA GLN A 82 27.12 -17.95 -2.40
C GLN A 82 28.03 -18.19 -3.61
N THR A 83 27.80 -17.48 -4.72
CA THR A 83 28.64 -17.58 -5.93
C THR A 83 30.07 -17.10 -5.68
N ALA A 84 30.24 -16.01 -4.91
CA ALA A 84 31.57 -15.54 -4.50
C ALA A 84 32.30 -16.57 -3.62
N LEU A 85 31.59 -17.27 -2.73
CA LEU A 85 32.16 -18.34 -1.91
C LEU A 85 32.53 -19.59 -2.73
N PHE A 86 31.69 -19.96 -3.70
CA PHE A 86 31.95 -21.08 -4.61
C PHE A 86 33.22 -20.82 -5.45
N SER A 87 33.36 -19.62 -6.03
CA SER A 87 34.54 -19.22 -6.80
C SER A 87 35.85 -19.30 -6.00
N LYS A 88 35.82 -18.94 -4.71
CA LYS A 88 37.01 -19.04 -3.83
C LYS A 88 37.37 -20.49 -3.56
N LYS A 89 36.39 -21.34 -3.25
CA LYS A 89 36.60 -22.77 -2.98
C LYS A 89 37.12 -23.50 -4.22
N ASP A 90 36.63 -23.15 -5.40
CA ASP A 90 37.07 -23.78 -6.65
C ASP A 90 38.51 -23.38 -7.01
N LYS A 91 38.86 -22.10 -6.85
CA LYS A 91 40.24 -21.63 -7.03
C LYS A 91 41.21 -22.31 -6.06
N GLU A 92 40.80 -22.51 -4.81
CA GLU A 92 41.63 -23.19 -3.80
C GLU A 92 41.86 -24.67 -4.14
N LYS A 93 40.83 -25.38 -4.62
CA LYS A 93 40.98 -26.77 -5.07
C LYS A 93 41.93 -26.90 -6.25
N VAL A 94 41.75 -26.08 -7.29
CA VAL A 94 42.62 -26.10 -8.48
C VAL A 94 44.07 -25.76 -8.12
N SER A 95 44.28 -24.80 -7.21
CA SER A 95 45.62 -24.46 -6.73
C SER A 95 46.28 -25.61 -5.97
N LYS A 96 45.57 -26.28 -5.05
CA LYS A 96 46.10 -27.44 -4.31
C LYS A 96 46.42 -28.62 -5.23
N GLU A 97 45.60 -28.84 -6.26
CA GLU A 97 45.82 -29.90 -7.23
C GLU A 97 47.05 -29.63 -8.13
N ASN A 98 47.27 -28.37 -8.52
CA ASN A 98 48.48 -27.98 -9.26
C ASN A 98 49.75 -28.12 -8.41
N VAL A 99 49.74 -27.69 -7.14
CA VAL A 99 50.90 -27.85 -6.23
C VAL A 99 51.23 -29.32 -6.00
N GLY A 100 50.22 -30.20 -5.91
CA GLY A 100 50.44 -31.64 -5.79
C GLY A 100 51.04 -32.31 -7.03
N LYS A 101 50.84 -31.73 -8.22
CA LYS A 101 51.42 -32.22 -9.49
C LYS A 101 52.85 -31.72 -9.74
N GLU A 102 53.24 -30.57 -9.19
CA GLU A 102 54.64 -30.07 -9.27
C GLU A 102 55.59 -30.77 -8.28
N MET A 103 55.08 -31.55 -7.33
CA MET A 103 55.88 -32.31 -6.36
C MET A 103 56.17 -33.77 -6.78
N GLN A 104 55.90 -34.15 -8.04
CA GLN A 104 56.30 -35.44 -8.65
C GLN A 104 57.23 -35.21 -9.83
#